data_AF-A0A8B8A8Y0-F1
#
_entry.id   AF-A0A8B8A8Y0-F1
#
_cell.length_a   1.000
_cell.length_b   1.000
_cell.length_c   1.000
_cell.angle_alpha   90.00
_cell.angle_beta   90.00
_cell.angle_gamma   90.00
#
_symmetry.space_group_name_H-M   'P 1'
#
loop_
_entity.id
_entity.type
_entity.pdbx_description
1 polymer ?
#
loop_
_entity_poly.entity_id
_entity_poly.type
_entity_poly.pdbx_seq_one_letter_code
_entity_poly.pdbx_strand_id
1 'polypeptide(L)'
;MAVQNDDLLRRVSEIMDSKLSSFEQKISKQQRQQHEQQLAKLQAANDKTFVFKRKGNEAQYKFNNSVREKLIEANTSLTEGDPEMAFNSISSGIDLIHQRQKLIKLADSSKTGWRTVQEYTQHELASDEEDEKRIFKAEIRAEKKLKEERIQKARVNRRTTPYPERAPSTQNQPKPYEGGKKSGTCFKCGFAGHWAKDCNNGNKETSSKS
;
A
#
# COMPACT_ATOMS: atom_id res chain seq x y z
N MET A 1 2.97 70.22 -25.41
CA MET A 1 2.18 69.86 -24.22
C MET A 1 1.28 68.65 -24.47
N ALA A 2 0.41 68.62 -25.49
CA ALA A 2 -0.48 67.46 -25.74
C ALA A 2 0.26 66.11 -25.95
N VAL A 3 1.33 66.09 -26.75
CA VAL A 3 2.12 64.86 -27.05
C VAL A 3 2.83 64.29 -25.82
N GLN A 4 3.22 65.12 -24.86
CA GLN A 4 3.87 64.67 -23.62
C GLN A 4 2.88 64.00 -22.67
N ASN A 5 1.64 64.49 -22.61
CA ASN A 5 0.58 63.85 -21.80
C ASN A 5 0.21 62.48 -22.35
N ASP A 6 0.20 62.31 -23.67
CA ASP A 6 -0.10 61.04 -24.34
C ASP A 6 0.97 59.96 -24.07
N ASP A 7 2.27 60.31 -24.13
CA ASP A 7 3.34 59.38 -23.77
C ASP A 7 3.30 59.00 -22.27
N LEU A 8 2.89 59.93 -21.40
CA LEU A 8 2.71 59.68 -19.97
C LEU A 8 1.57 58.68 -19.71
N LEU A 9 0.43 58.86 -20.38
CA LEU A 9 -0.71 57.94 -20.29
C LEU A 9 -0.36 56.55 -20.82
N ARG A 10 0.39 56.47 -21.93
CA ARG A 10 0.87 55.20 -22.50
C ARG A 10 1.76 54.43 -21.52
N ARG A 11 2.74 55.09 -20.90
CA ARG A 11 3.62 54.47 -19.88
C ARG A 11 2.85 54.01 -18.65
N VAL A 12 1.88 54.80 -18.21
CA VAL A 12 1.01 54.43 -17.07
C VAL A 12 0.18 53.19 -17.41
N SER A 13 -0.35 53.09 -18.64
CA SER A 13 -1.05 51.89 -19.11
C SER A 13 -0.13 50.67 -19.12
N GLU A 14 1.07 50.79 -19.70
CA GLU A 14 2.06 49.69 -19.76
C GLU A 14 2.47 49.19 -18.37
N ILE A 15 2.65 50.12 -17.41
CA ILE A 15 2.94 49.76 -16.02
C ILE A 15 1.73 49.06 -15.39
N MET A 16 0.51 49.55 -15.63
CA MET A 16 -0.70 48.90 -15.12
C MET A 16 -0.86 47.48 -15.67
N ASP A 17 -0.70 47.27 -16.97
CA ASP A 17 -0.80 45.95 -17.61
C ASP A 17 0.29 45.01 -17.08
N SER A 18 1.53 45.50 -16.96
CA SER A 18 2.64 44.73 -16.38
C SER A 18 2.37 44.31 -14.94
N LYS A 19 1.86 45.22 -14.11
CA LYS A 19 1.54 44.94 -12.70
C LYS A 19 0.34 44.02 -12.58
N LEU A 20 -0.69 44.20 -13.41
CA LEU A 20 -1.87 43.34 -13.44
C LEU A 20 -1.50 41.92 -13.84
N SER A 21 -0.69 41.75 -14.89
CA SER A 21 -0.22 40.43 -15.31
C SER A 21 0.65 39.75 -14.25
N SER A 22 1.55 40.50 -13.60
CA SER A 22 2.32 39.98 -12.45
C SER A 22 1.42 39.59 -11.28
N PHE A 23 0.35 40.34 -11.03
CA PHE A 23 -0.62 40.06 -9.99
C PHE A 23 -1.46 38.82 -10.29
N GLU A 24 -1.96 38.66 -11.52
CA GLU A 24 -2.66 37.47 -12.00
C GLU A 24 -1.80 36.21 -11.87
N GLN A 25 -0.52 36.30 -12.24
CA GLN A 25 0.43 35.20 -12.09
C GLN A 25 0.61 34.81 -10.61
N LYS A 26 0.70 35.80 -9.71
CA LYS A 26 0.82 35.56 -8.27
C LYS A 26 -0.45 34.92 -7.71
N ILE A 27 -1.63 35.42 -8.06
CA ILE A 27 -2.92 34.82 -7.65
C ILE A 27 -3.01 33.38 -8.14
N SER A 28 -2.71 33.14 -9.42
CA SER A 28 -2.77 31.80 -10.01
C SER A 28 -1.81 30.84 -9.32
N LYS A 29 -0.58 31.29 -9.00
CA LYS A 29 0.40 30.49 -8.25
C LYS A 29 -0.07 30.21 -6.82
N GLN A 30 -0.61 31.21 -6.13
CA GLN A 30 -1.11 31.07 -4.77
C GLN A 30 -2.32 30.13 -4.70
N GLN A 31 -3.27 30.24 -5.64
CA GLN A 31 -4.41 29.35 -5.74
C GLN A 31 -3.98 27.90 -5.99
N ARG A 32 -3.02 27.67 -6.91
CA ARG A 32 -2.44 26.33 -7.15
C ARG A 32 -1.80 25.75 -5.88
N GLN A 33 -0.98 26.53 -5.19
CA GLN A 33 -0.36 26.09 -3.93
C GLN A 33 -1.39 25.77 -2.84
N GLN A 34 -2.43 26.60 -2.69
CA GLN A 34 -3.50 26.33 -1.73
C GLN A 34 -4.29 25.07 -2.09
N HIS A 35 -4.55 24.85 -3.38
CA HIS A 35 -5.23 23.64 -3.86
C HIS A 35 -4.39 22.38 -3.61
N GLU A 36 -3.09 22.41 -3.93
CA GLU A 36 -2.15 21.31 -3.63
C GLU A 36 -2.08 21.01 -2.13
N GLN A 37 -2.01 22.04 -1.28
CA GLN A 37 -2.01 21.87 0.17
C GLN A 37 -3.33 21.27 0.68
N GLN A 38 -4.47 21.67 0.14
CA GLN A 38 -5.77 21.08 0.51
C GLN A 38 -5.86 19.61 0.07
N LEU A 39 -5.43 19.28 -1.15
CA LEU A 39 -5.37 17.91 -1.65
C LEU A 39 -4.46 17.03 -0.78
N ALA A 40 -3.28 17.53 -0.42
CA ALA A 40 -2.36 16.82 0.46
C ALA A 40 -2.97 16.55 1.85
N LYS A 41 -3.69 17.53 2.41
CA LYS A 41 -4.42 17.35 3.68
C LYS A 41 -5.54 16.33 3.58
N LEU A 42 -6.31 16.33 2.49
CA LEU A 42 -7.38 15.37 2.24
C LEU A 42 -6.83 13.95 2.07
N GLN A 43 -5.75 13.79 1.30
CA GLN A 43 -5.05 12.52 1.16
C GLN A 43 -4.51 12.01 2.50
N ALA A 44 -3.86 12.87 3.28
CA ALA A 44 -3.36 12.52 4.61
C ALA A 44 -4.49 12.14 5.60
N ALA A 45 -5.65 12.80 5.52
CA ALA A 45 -6.82 12.44 6.32
C ALA A 45 -7.41 11.09 5.89
N ASN A 46 -7.52 10.84 4.59
CA ASN A 46 -8.05 9.59 4.03
C ASN A 46 -7.13 8.40 4.38
N ASP A 47 -5.82 8.57 4.24
CA ASP A 47 -4.83 7.54 4.57
C ASP A 47 -4.84 7.17 6.07
N LYS A 48 -5.18 8.12 6.96
CA LYS A 48 -5.37 7.86 8.39
C LYS A 48 -6.64 7.06 8.69
N THR A 49 -7.66 7.17 7.85
CA THR A 49 -8.94 6.44 8.04
C THR A 49 -8.92 5.04 7.44
N PHE A 50 -8.01 4.78 6.51
CA PHE A 50 -7.96 3.49 5.83
C PHE A 50 -7.30 2.40 6.70
N VAL A 51 -8.08 1.41 7.12
CA VAL A 51 -7.59 0.26 7.89
C VAL A 51 -7.40 -0.94 6.96
N PHE A 52 -6.16 -1.40 6.84
CA PHE A 52 -5.83 -2.59 6.05
C PHE A 52 -6.38 -3.85 6.72
N LYS A 53 -7.14 -4.65 5.95
CA LYS A 53 -7.65 -5.96 6.42
C LYS A 53 -6.54 -6.99 6.66
N ARG A 54 -5.43 -6.89 5.92
CA ARG A 54 -4.29 -7.84 5.99
C ARG A 54 -3.01 -7.09 6.32
N LYS A 55 -2.31 -7.53 7.37
CA LYS A 55 -1.03 -6.95 7.81
C LYS A 55 0.06 -6.96 6.72
N GLY A 56 0.07 -7.98 5.86
CA GLY A 56 1.01 -8.03 4.73
C GLY A 56 0.78 -6.92 3.70
N ASN A 57 -0.48 -6.57 3.43
CA ASN A 57 -0.83 -5.48 2.51
C ASN A 57 -0.44 -4.13 3.11
N GLU A 58 -0.68 -3.94 4.41
CA GLU A 58 -0.26 -2.73 5.13
C GLU A 58 1.27 -2.54 5.07
N ALA A 59 2.03 -3.61 5.34
CA ALA A 59 3.49 -3.57 5.27
C ALA A 59 3.99 -3.25 3.85
N GLN A 60 3.37 -3.84 2.82
CA GLN A 60 3.72 -3.54 1.42
C GLN A 60 3.37 -2.10 1.03
N TYR A 61 2.20 -1.61 1.46
CA TYR A 61 1.80 -0.22 1.21
C TYR A 61 2.80 0.77 1.83
N LYS A 62 3.14 0.57 3.10
CA LYS A 62 4.13 1.40 3.80
C LYS A 62 5.48 1.38 3.09
N PHE A 63 5.97 0.20 2.69
CA PHE A 63 7.20 0.06 1.92
C PHE A 63 7.15 0.82 0.58
N ASN A 64 6.06 0.65 -0.18
CA ASN A 64 5.88 1.33 -1.47
C ASN A 64 5.88 2.86 -1.28
N ASN A 65 5.29 3.35 -0.19
CA ASN A 65 5.30 4.79 0.13
C ASN A 65 6.71 5.29 0.41
N SER A 66 7.51 4.56 1.19
CA SER A 66 8.90 4.95 1.45
C SER A 66 9.76 5.00 0.18
N VAL A 67 9.58 4.05 -0.74
CA VAL A 67 10.27 4.10 -2.05
C VAL A 67 9.78 5.28 -2.89
N ARG A 68 8.46 5.54 -2.91
CA ARG A 68 7.87 6.68 -3.59
C ARG A 68 8.41 8.02 -3.05
N GLU A 69 8.55 8.14 -1.73
CA GLU A 69 9.13 9.33 -1.09
C GLU A 69 10.56 9.58 -1.58
N LYS A 70 11.42 8.54 -1.64
CA LYS A 70 12.77 8.66 -2.20
C LYS A 70 12.80 9.09 -3.67
N LEU A 71 11.84 8.63 -4.47
CA LEU A 71 11.72 9.08 -5.86
C LEU A 71 11.25 10.54 -5.97
N ILE A 72 10.36 10.99 -5.08
CA ILE A 72 9.90 12.39 -5.03
C ILE A 72 11.03 13.32 -4.57
N GLU A 73 11.77 12.92 -3.53
CA GLU A 73 12.97 13.62 -3.06
C GLU A 73 13.96 13.80 -4.22
N ALA A 74 14.29 12.71 -4.93
CA ALA A 74 15.18 12.78 -6.08
C ALA A 74 14.68 13.73 -7.19
N ASN A 75 13.39 13.66 -7.53
CA ASN A 75 12.81 14.52 -8.55
C ASN A 75 12.83 16.00 -8.13
N THR A 76 12.59 16.28 -6.84
CA THR A 76 12.63 17.63 -6.29
C THR A 76 14.06 18.18 -6.34
N SER A 77 15.05 17.40 -5.89
CA SER A 77 16.47 17.80 -5.96
C SER A 77 16.93 18.07 -7.40
N LEU A 78 16.46 17.31 -8.39
CA LEU A 78 16.74 17.59 -9.80
C LEU A 78 16.14 18.92 -10.27
N THR A 79 14.93 19.27 -9.82
CA THR A 79 14.31 20.57 -10.15
C THR A 79 14.99 21.75 -9.45
N GLU A 80 15.58 21.51 -8.29
CA GLU A 80 16.31 22.51 -7.49
C GLU A 80 17.77 22.68 -7.94
N GLY A 81 18.25 21.81 -8.84
CA GLY A 81 19.61 21.87 -9.38
C GLY A 81 20.66 21.19 -8.49
N ASP A 82 20.25 20.28 -7.60
CA ASP A 82 21.15 19.48 -6.77
C ASP A 82 21.18 18.00 -7.25
N PRO A 83 22.09 17.66 -8.18
CA PRO A 83 22.20 16.29 -8.68
C PRO A 83 22.79 15.32 -7.66
N GLU A 84 23.55 15.79 -6.67
CA GLU A 84 24.18 14.93 -5.67
C GLU A 84 23.14 14.39 -4.69
N MET A 85 22.25 15.24 -4.18
CA MET A 85 21.12 14.81 -3.37
C MET A 85 20.15 13.90 -4.15
N ALA A 86 19.94 14.19 -5.44
CA ALA A 86 19.12 13.33 -6.30
C ALA A 86 19.71 11.92 -6.41
N PHE A 87 21.03 11.83 -6.67
CA PHE A 87 21.74 10.56 -6.74
C PHE A 87 21.66 9.78 -5.43
N ASN A 88 21.91 10.44 -4.29
CA ASN A 88 21.83 9.80 -2.97
C ASN A 88 20.42 9.27 -2.67
N SER A 89 19.39 10.01 -3.04
CA SER A 89 17.98 9.60 -2.86
C SER A 89 17.63 8.39 -3.73
N ILE A 90 18.09 8.36 -4.98
CA ILE A 90 17.92 7.20 -5.87
C ILE A 90 18.66 5.99 -5.33
N SER A 91 19.91 6.15 -4.91
CA SER A 91 20.74 5.08 -4.33
C SER A 91 20.05 4.47 -3.09
N SER A 92 19.58 5.32 -2.17
CA SER A 92 18.81 4.88 -1.00
C SER A 92 17.53 4.14 -1.40
N GLY A 93 16.82 4.60 -2.44
CA GLY A 93 15.66 3.90 -2.99
C GLY A 93 15.98 2.51 -3.55
N ILE A 94 17.14 2.36 -4.22
CA ILE A 94 17.63 1.07 -4.73
C ILE A 94 17.94 0.12 -3.56
N ASP A 95 18.61 0.61 -2.51
CA ASP A 95 18.93 -0.20 -1.33
C ASP A 95 17.67 -0.71 -0.62
N LEU A 96 16.63 0.14 -0.50
CA LEU A 96 15.33 -0.27 0.02
C LEU A 96 14.72 -1.43 -0.81
N ILE A 97 14.84 -1.37 -2.13
CA ILE A 97 14.36 -2.42 -3.03
C ILE A 97 15.18 -3.71 -2.84
N HIS A 98 16.50 -3.62 -2.77
CA HIS A 98 17.36 -4.78 -2.52
C HIS A 98 17.05 -5.45 -1.18
N GLN A 99 16.91 -4.65 -0.11
CA GLN A 99 16.52 -5.16 1.20
C GLN A 99 15.16 -5.85 1.12
N ARG A 100 14.18 -5.24 0.43
CA ARG A 100 12.85 -5.85 0.27
C ARG A 100 12.90 -7.17 -0.50
N GLN A 101 13.67 -7.25 -1.57
CA GLN A 101 13.87 -8.48 -2.34
C GLN A 101 14.48 -9.58 -1.47
N LYS A 102 15.47 -9.25 -0.62
CA LYS A 102 16.02 -10.19 0.37
C LYS A 102 14.94 -10.69 1.33
N LEU A 103 14.12 -9.79 1.88
CA LEU A 103 13.03 -10.17 2.79
C LEU A 103 11.97 -11.04 2.11
N ILE A 104 11.67 -10.81 0.82
CA ILE A 104 10.76 -11.65 0.04
C ILE A 104 11.33 -13.05 -0.12
N LYS A 105 12.62 -13.18 -0.49
CA LYS A 105 13.29 -14.48 -0.59
C LYS A 105 13.28 -15.23 0.74
N LEU A 106 13.52 -14.54 1.85
CA LEU A 106 13.41 -15.11 3.20
C LEU A 106 11.97 -15.54 3.55
N ALA A 107 10.97 -14.75 3.16
CA ALA A 107 9.57 -15.14 3.35
C ALA A 107 9.20 -16.38 2.53
N ASP A 108 9.77 -16.56 1.34
CA ASP A 108 9.49 -17.70 0.48
C ASP A 108 10.19 -18.98 0.98
N SER A 109 11.43 -18.86 1.45
CA SER A 109 12.21 -20.00 1.95
C SER A 109 11.84 -20.44 3.37
N SER A 110 11.37 -19.52 4.22
CA SER A 110 11.07 -19.84 5.62
C SER A 110 9.71 -20.52 5.80
N LYS A 111 9.64 -21.45 6.74
CA LYS A 111 8.44 -22.25 6.99
C LYS A 111 7.26 -21.43 7.53
N THR A 112 7.55 -20.30 8.18
CA THR A 112 6.52 -19.39 8.74
C THR A 112 6.35 -18.09 7.94
N GLY A 113 7.05 -17.99 6.81
CA GLY A 113 6.99 -16.90 5.85
C GLY A 113 7.23 -15.52 6.44
N TRP A 114 6.31 -14.57 6.19
CA TRP A 114 6.41 -13.19 6.65
C TRP A 114 6.51 -13.03 8.18
N ARG A 115 6.17 -14.06 8.98
CA ARG A 115 6.41 -14.04 10.43
C ARG A 115 7.90 -14.14 10.76
N THR A 116 8.64 -15.00 10.07
CA THR A 116 10.11 -15.06 10.17
C THR A 116 10.72 -13.72 9.79
N VAL A 117 10.24 -13.11 8.71
CA VAL A 117 10.72 -11.78 8.27
C VAL A 117 10.48 -10.71 9.33
N GLN A 118 9.32 -10.71 9.98
CA GLN A 118 9.03 -9.76 11.05
C GLN A 118 10.05 -9.90 12.19
N GLU A 119 10.27 -11.12 12.69
CA GLU A 119 11.23 -11.40 13.76
C GLU A 119 12.69 -11.13 13.32
N TYR A 120 12.99 -11.30 12.03
CA TYR A 120 14.27 -10.94 11.44
C TYR A 120 14.48 -9.42 11.51
N THR A 121 13.55 -8.62 10.97
CA THR A 121 13.67 -7.15 10.90
C THR A 121 13.74 -6.46 12.26
N GLN A 122 13.15 -7.04 13.32
CA GLN A 122 13.11 -6.44 14.65
C GLN A 122 14.43 -6.47 15.43
N HIS A 123 15.42 -7.25 14.99
CA HIS A 123 16.67 -7.47 15.74
C HIS A 123 17.92 -7.14 14.92
N GLU A 124 18.28 -5.86 14.76
CA GLU A 124 19.44 -5.41 13.97
C GLU A 124 20.79 -5.93 14.50
N LEU A 125 21.41 -6.85 13.77
CA LEU A 125 22.85 -7.12 13.77
C LEU A 125 23.29 -7.52 12.34
N ALA A 126 24.44 -7.01 11.91
CA ALA A 126 25.01 -7.18 10.58
C ALA A 126 26.42 -7.80 10.63
N SER A 127 26.55 -9.00 10.08
CA SER A 127 27.73 -9.56 9.40
C SER A 127 27.28 -10.87 8.74
N ASP A 128 27.85 -11.22 7.60
CA ASP A 128 27.38 -12.25 6.67
C ASP A 128 27.30 -13.65 7.33
N GLU A 129 28.21 -13.96 8.25
CA GLU A 129 28.22 -15.19 9.06
C GLU A 129 27.19 -15.16 10.22
N GLU A 130 26.78 -13.97 10.62
CA GLU A 130 25.79 -13.73 11.67
C GLU A 130 24.36 -13.68 11.12
N ASP A 131 24.21 -13.39 9.82
CA ASP A 131 22.92 -13.27 9.15
C ASP A 131 22.19 -14.62 9.06
N GLU A 132 22.91 -15.71 8.75
CA GLU A 132 22.35 -17.07 8.78
C GLU A 132 21.88 -17.45 10.19
N LYS A 133 22.71 -17.16 11.21
CA LYS A 133 22.38 -17.40 12.63
C LYS A 133 21.16 -16.57 13.05
N ARG A 134 21.01 -15.35 12.53
CA ARG A 134 19.84 -14.48 12.77
C ARG A 134 18.58 -15.02 12.10
N ILE A 135 18.67 -15.49 10.86
CA ILE A 135 17.54 -16.13 10.16
C ILE A 135 17.06 -17.36 10.93
N PHE A 136 17.98 -18.22 11.35
CA PHE A 136 17.66 -19.40 12.15
C PHE A 136 16.98 -19.03 13.50
N LYS A 137 17.53 -18.04 14.21
CA LYS A 137 16.92 -17.51 15.45
C LYS A 137 15.54 -16.91 15.20
N ALA A 138 15.36 -16.15 14.12
CA ALA A 138 14.09 -15.55 13.75
C ALA A 138 13.04 -16.61 13.43
N GLU A 139 13.42 -17.70 12.75
CA GLU A 139 12.54 -18.82 12.43
C GLU A 139 12.10 -19.54 13.71
N ILE A 140 13.02 -19.87 14.61
CA ILE A 140 12.68 -20.47 15.92
C ILE A 140 11.71 -19.57 16.70
N ARG A 141 11.96 -18.26 16.76
CA ARG A 141 11.07 -17.31 17.45
C ARG A 141 9.68 -17.28 16.82
N ALA A 142 9.60 -17.23 15.50
CA ALA A 142 8.34 -17.20 14.78
C ALA A 142 7.53 -18.50 14.98
N GLU A 143 8.19 -19.67 14.96
CA GLU A 143 7.57 -20.96 15.24
C GLU A 143 7.07 -21.06 16.69
N LYS A 144 7.88 -20.62 17.66
CA LYS A 144 7.51 -20.61 19.08
C LYS A 144 6.26 -19.75 19.31
N LYS A 145 6.22 -18.56 18.74
CA LYS A 145 5.09 -17.63 18.82
C LYS A 145 3.82 -18.20 18.20
N LEU A 146 3.92 -18.87 17.05
CA LEU A 146 2.81 -19.60 16.43
C LEU A 146 2.25 -20.70 17.35
N LYS A 147 3.14 -21.47 17.99
CA LYS A 147 2.75 -22.54 18.92
C LYS A 147 2.05 -21.99 20.16
N GLU A 148 2.58 -20.91 20.73
CA GLU A 148 1.99 -20.23 21.89
C GLU A 148 0.63 -19.62 21.56
N GLU A 149 0.48 -18.95 20.41
CA GLU A 149 -0.81 -18.44 19.93
C GLU A 149 -1.85 -19.56 19.79
N ARG A 150 -1.45 -20.73 19.27
CA ARG A 150 -2.34 -21.90 19.14
C ARG A 150 -2.79 -22.42 20.50
N ILE A 151 -1.87 -22.52 21.46
CA ILE A 151 -2.17 -22.97 22.83
C ILE A 151 -3.09 -21.96 23.52
N GLN A 152 -2.82 -20.66 23.37
CA GLN A 152 -3.62 -19.61 23.98
C GLN A 152 -5.06 -19.61 23.44
N LYS A 153 -5.23 -19.73 22.11
CA LYS A 153 -6.56 -19.88 21.50
C LYS A 153 -7.29 -21.13 22.01
N ALA A 154 -6.60 -22.26 22.14
CA ALA A 154 -7.19 -23.48 22.70
C ALA A 154 -7.60 -23.31 24.17
N ARG A 155 -6.82 -22.58 24.98
CA ARG A 155 -7.16 -22.26 26.38
C ARG A 155 -8.39 -21.36 26.48
N VAL A 156 -8.46 -20.31 25.66
CA VAL A 156 -9.61 -19.39 25.64
C VAL A 156 -10.88 -20.12 25.19
N ASN A 157 -10.79 -20.98 24.17
CA ASN A 157 -11.92 -21.79 23.71
C ASN A 157 -12.43 -22.72 24.82
N ARG A 158 -11.53 -23.41 25.53
CA ARG A 158 -11.90 -24.27 26.67
C ARG A 158 -12.56 -23.52 27.83
N ARG A 159 -12.24 -22.23 28.03
CA ARG A 159 -12.89 -21.39 29.06
C ARG A 159 -14.28 -20.90 28.64
N THR A 160 -14.53 -20.75 27.34
CA THR A 160 -15.79 -20.21 26.80
C THR A 160 -16.82 -21.30 26.47
N THR A 161 -16.40 -22.56 26.39
CA THR A 161 -17.30 -23.73 26.31
C THR A 161 -17.03 -24.69 27.49
N PRO A 162 -17.69 -24.50 28.64
CA PRO A 162 -17.45 -25.30 29.86
C PRO A 162 -17.92 -26.76 29.77
N TYR A 163 -18.82 -27.08 28.83
CA TYR A 163 -19.32 -28.44 28.61
C TYR A 163 -19.10 -28.82 27.14
N PRO A 164 -18.30 -29.85 26.82
CA PRO A 164 -18.29 -30.41 25.49
C PRO A 164 -19.63 -31.10 25.28
N GLU A 165 -20.51 -30.52 24.45
CA GLU A 165 -21.69 -31.24 23.98
C GLU A 165 -21.25 -32.58 23.40
N ARG A 166 -21.67 -33.66 24.05
CA ARG A 166 -21.48 -35.01 23.57
C ARG A 166 -22.27 -35.11 22.27
N ALA A 167 -21.58 -35.00 21.13
CA ALA A 167 -22.20 -35.10 19.83
C ALA A 167 -23.04 -36.39 19.77
N PRO A 168 -24.35 -36.33 19.44
CA PRO A 168 -25.13 -37.52 19.16
C PRO A 168 -24.46 -38.28 18.01
N SER A 169 -24.24 -39.59 18.20
CA SER A 169 -23.73 -40.48 17.16
C SER A 169 -24.78 -40.62 16.06
N THR A 170 -24.86 -39.67 15.13
CA THR A 170 -25.63 -39.81 13.90
C THR A 170 -24.74 -40.38 12.81
N GLN A 171 -24.53 -41.69 12.86
CA GLN A 171 -24.23 -42.44 11.65
C GLN A 171 -25.48 -42.34 10.77
N ASN A 172 -25.33 -41.85 9.53
CA ASN A 172 -26.36 -41.57 8.53
C ASN A 172 -27.00 -40.16 8.56
N GLN A 173 -26.21 -39.15 8.20
CA GLN A 173 -26.75 -38.01 7.45
C GLN A 173 -26.03 -37.90 6.11
N PRO A 174 -26.75 -37.77 4.97
CA PRO A 174 -26.12 -37.39 3.71
C PRO A 174 -25.50 -36.01 3.91
N LYS A 175 -24.21 -35.87 3.57
CA LYS A 175 -23.48 -34.61 3.66
C LYS A 175 -24.32 -33.51 2.98
N PRO A 176 -24.75 -32.45 3.69
CA PRO A 176 -25.22 -31.26 3.03
C PRO A 176 -24.04 -30.79 2.19
N TYR A 177 -24.28 -30.56 0.89
CA TYR A 177 -23.32 -29.85 0.08
C TYR A 177 -23.17 -28.47 0.74
N GLU A 178 -22.09 -28.28 1.51
CA GLU A 178 -21.66 -26.97 1.95
C GLU A 178 -21.07 -26.28 0.73
N GLY A 179 -21.96 -25.88 -0.18
CA GLY A 179 -21.73 -24.78 -1.10
C GLY A 179 -21.56 -23.52 -0.26
N GLY A 180 -20.37 -23.38 0.33
CA GLY A 180 -19.94 -22.13 0.94
C GLY A 180 -20.23 -21.05 -0.08
N LYS A 181 -21.05 -20.06 0.32
CA LYS A 181 -21.42 -18.91 -0.52
C LYS A 181 -20.13 -18.30 -1.06
N LYS A 182 -19.75 -18.68 -2.29
CA LYS A 182 -18.51 -18.21 -2.93
C LYS A 182 -18.75 -16.73 -3.20
N SER A 183 -18.26 -15.87 -2.31
CA SER A 183 -18.26 -14.43 -2.50
C SER A 183 -17.36 -14.13 -3.69
N GLY A 184 -17.98 -13.79 -4.82
CA GLY A 184 -17.30 -13.48 -6.08
C GLY A 184 -18.29 -13.53 -7.24
N THR A 185 -18.18 -12.57 -8.14
CA THR A 185 -18.84 -12.56 -9.44
C THR A 185 -17.99 -13.31 -10.46
N CYS A 186 -18.61 -14.17 -11.25
CA CYS A 186 -17.94 -14.92 -12.29
C CYS A 186 -17.48 -13.97 -13.41
N PHE A 187 -16.18 -13.90 -13.68
CA PHE A 187 -15.62 -13.07 -14.74
C PHE A 187 -16.02 -13.50 -16.17
N LYS A 188 -16.60 -14.68 -16.33
CA LYS A 188 -17.03 -15.20 -17.64
C LYS A 188 -18.49 -14.86 -17.98
N CYS A 189 -19.37 -14.76 -16.98
CA CYS A 189 -20.81 -14.52 -17.19
C CYS A 189 -21.40 -13.37 -16.36
N GLY A 190 -20.62 -12.76 -15.46
CA GLY A 190 -21.04 -11.64 -14.61
C GLY A 190 -21.85 -12.03 -13.36
N PHE A 191 -22.37 -13.26 -13.26
CA PHE A 191 -23.24 -13.65 -12.15
C PHE A 191 -22.46 -14.02 -10.87
N ALA A 192 -23.02 -13.65 -9.71
CA ALA A 192 -22.47 -13.97 -8.39
C ALA A 192 -22.75 -15.44 -7.98
N GLY A 193 -21.91 -15.98 -7.09
CA GLY A 193 -22.12 -17.30 -6.46
C GLY A 193 -21.24 -18.43 -6.99
N HIS A 194 -20.43 -18.18 -8.03
CA HIS A 194 -19.41 -19.10 -8.53
C HIS A 194 -18.24 -18.33 -9.16
N TRP A 195 -17.08 -18.98 -9.29
CA TRP A 195 -15.89 -18.40 -9.94
C TRP A 195 -15.81 -18.86 -11.40
N ALA A 196 -15.04 -18.16 -12.24
CA ALA A 196 -14.94 -18.46 -13.68
C ALA A 196 -14.52 -19.91 -13.99
N LYS A 197 -13.76 -20.56 -13.09
CA LYS A 197 -13.36 -21.97 -13.19
C LYS A 197 -14.52 -22.96 -12.99
N ASP A 198 -15.55 -22.55 -12.26
CA ASP A 198 -16.72 -23.38 -11.91
C ASP A 198 -17.94 -22.99 -12.77
N CYS A 199 -17.74 -22.21 -13.84
CA CYS A 199 -18.83 -21.72 -14.67
C CYS A 199 -19.36 -22.83 -15.58
N ASN A 200 -20.55 -23.33 -15.27
CA ASN A 200 -21.22 -24.37 -16.05
C ASN A 200 -21.87 -23.84 -17.35
N ASN A 201 -21.78 -22.53 -17.63
CA ASN A 201 -22.17 -21.98 -18.93
C ASN A 201 -21.07 -22.27 -19.96
N GLY A 202 -21.10 -23.49 -20.49
CA GLY A 202 -20.56 -23.79 -21.81
C GLY A 202 -21.31 -22.95 -22.86
N ASN A 203 -20.62 -21.93 -23.36
CA ASN A 203 -20.93 -21.17 -24.56
C ASN A 203 -22.34 -20.54 -24.67
N LYS A 204 -22.45 -19.28 -24.22
CA LYS A 204 -23.39 -18.34 -24.83
C LYS A 204 -22.65 -17.05 -25.12
N GLU A 205 -22.16 -16.95 -26.34
CA GLU A 205 -21.92 -15.67 -26.99
C GLU A 205 -23.22 -14.87 -26.96
N THR A 206 -23.11 -13.65 -26.46
CA THR A 206 -24.02 -12.53 -26.76
C THR A 206 -23.05 -11.38 -27.02
N SER A 207 -22.69 -11.02 -28.26
CA SER A 207 -23.59 -10.42 -29.25
C SER A 207 -24.66 -9.60 -28.57
N SER A 208 -24.32 -8.34 -28.29
CA SER A 208 -25.17 -7.17 -28.48
C SER A 208 -24.30 -5.92 -28.39
N LYS A 209 -23.85 -5.49 -29.57
CA LYS A 209 -23.49 -4.10 -29.88
C LYS A 209 -24.77 -3.26 -29.75
N SER A 210 -24.73 -2.21 -28.95
CA SER A 210 -25.26 -0.87 -29.25
C SER A 210 -24.79 0.07 -28.15
#